data_AF-A0A671K7T8-F1
#
_entry.id   AF-A0A671K7T8-F1
#
_cell.length_a   1.000
_cell.length_b   1.000
_cell.length_c   1.000
_cell.angle_alpha   90.00
_cell.angle_beta   90.00
_cell.angle_gamma   90.00
#
_symmetry.space_group_name_H-M   'P 1'
#
loop_
_entity.id
_entity.type
_entity.pdbx_description
1 polymer ?
#
loop_
_entity_poly.entity_id
_entity_poly.type
_entity_poly.pdbx_seq_one_letter_code
_entity_poly.pdbx_strand_id
1 'polypeptide(L)'
;QVVHRDAGEEIPYQMRTMGLYLVIEANNGLMLIWDRKTTIHIKLSPEFNVSKGRVCGLCGNYDGNANNDFTTRSQAIAVETLDFVNSWKLSNCPDATLIQDPCVHNPYREAWAQRQCSIITSSVFSTCHSQVDPSPFYDACVRDACACDSGGDYECFCTAVTAYAQACNEAGACVAWRSPKICPLFCDYYNPPGECEWHYKPCGAPCMQTCRNPSGNCSSQIPALEGENS
;
A
#
# COMPACT_ATOMS: atom_id res chain seq x y z
N GLN A 1 -14.34 6.70 25.80
CA GLN A 1 -15.67 6.85 25.17
C GLN A 1 -15.91 5.59 24.35
N VAL A 2 -16.89 4.77 24.75
CA VAL A 2 -17.21 3.54 24.04
C VAL A 2 -17.81 3.95 22.69
N VAL A 3 -17.21 3.53 21.58
CA VAL A 3 -17.86 3.64 20.27
C VAL A 3 -19.09 2.74 20.36
N HIS A 4 -20.26 3.35 20.56
CA HIS A 4 -21.51 2.66 20.32
C HIS A 4 -21.45 2.24 18.84
N ARG A 5 -21.31 0.93 18.60
CA ARG A 5 -21.77 0.38 17.33
C ARG A 5 -23.28 0.55 17.38
N ASP A 6 -23.75 1.68 16.87
CA ASP A 6 -25.14 1.81 16.49
C ASP A 6 -25.49 0.56 15.67
N ALA A 7 -26.69 0.02 15.87
CA ALA A 7 -27.27 -0.96 14.97
C ALA A 7 -27.55 -0.26 13.63
N GLY A 8 -26.48 0.15 12.94
CA GLY A 8 -26.50 0.78 11.64
C GLY A 8 -26.85 -0.25 10.58
N GLU A 9 -27.40 0.24 9.49
CA GLU A 9 -27.62 -0.54 8.29
C GLU A 9 -26.29 -1.12 7.81
N GLU A 10 -26.25 -2.45 7.62
CA GLU A 10 -25.03 -3.13 7.16
C GLU A 10 -24.73 -2.66 5.73
N ILE A 11 -23.61 -1.96 5.54
CA ILE A 11 -23.19 -1.50 4.22
C ILE A 11 -22.73 -2.73 3.44
N PRO A 12 -23.41 -3.10 2.35
CA PRO A 12 -23.00 -4.27 1.59
C PRO A 12 -21.62 -4.04 0.98
N TYR A 13 -20.81 -5.09 0.98
CA TYR A 13 -19.47 -5.06 0.41
C TYR A 13 -19.17 -6.36 -0.32
N GLN A 14 -18.17 -6.30 -1.21
CA GLN A 14 -17.64 -7.44 -1.93
C GLN A 14 -16.16 -7.58 -1.61
N MET A 15 -15.72 -8.83 -1.46
CA MET A 15 -14.32 -9.15 -1.17
C MET A 15 -13.77 -10.06 -2.28
N ARG A 16 -12.62 -9.67 -2.82
CA ARG A 16 -11.97 -10.34 -3.95
C ARG A 16 -10.47 -10.47 -3.68
N THR A 17 -9.90 -11.61 -4.02
CA THR A 17 -8.44 -11.76 -4.06
C THR A 17 -7.99 -11.46 -5.49
N MET A 18 -7.08 -10.51 -5.65
CA MET A 18 -6.55 -10.09 -6.95
C MET A 18 -5.03 -10.05 -6.86
N GLY A 19 -4.36 -10.99 -7.53
CA GLY A 19 -2.92 -11.18 -7.42
C GLY A 19 -2.49 -11.37 -5.95
N LEU A 20 -1.58 -10.52 -5.49
CA LEU A 20 -1.07 -10.57 -4.11
C LEU A 20 -2.02 -9.93 -3.07
N TYR A 21 -3.10 -9.29 -3.51
CA TYR A 21 -3.90 -8.37 -2.68
C TYR A 21 -5.29 -8.92 -2.36
N LEU A 22 -5.81 -8.47 -1.22
CA LEU A 22 -7.22 -8.53 -0.88
C LEU A 22 -7.86 -7.17 -1.20
N VAL A 23 -8.92 -7.17 -2.01
CA VAL A 23 -9.70 -5.98 -2.35
C VAL A 23 -11.07 -6.10 -1.73
N ILE A 24 -11.44 -5.10 -0.92
CA ILE A 24 -12.78 -4.95 -0.34
C ILE A 24 -13.39 -3.69 -0.94
N GLU A 25 -14.52 -3.84 -1.62
CA GLU A 25 -15.29 -2.77 -2.22
C GLU A 25 -16.64 -2.67 -1.50
N ALA A 26 -16.90 -1.52 -0.87
CA ALA A 26 -18.15 -1.26 -0.18
C ALA A 26 -19.07 -0.38 -1.05
N ASN A 27 -20.39 -0.63 -0.99
CA ASN A 27 -21.37 0.06 -1.82
C ASN A 27 -21.49 1.56 -1.56
N ASN A 28 -20.92 2.05 -0.46
CA ASN A 28 -20.84 3.48 -0.15
C ASN A 28 -19.67 4.19 -0.85
N GLY A 29 -18.92 3.51 -1.71
CA GLY A 29 -17.78 4.08 -2.44
C GLY A 29 -16.45 4.07 -1.69
N LEU A 30 -16.35 3.32 -0.58
CA LEU A 30 -15.08 3.00 0.08
C LEU A 30 -14.47 1.74 -0.54
N MET A 31 -13.17 1.79 -0.84
CA MET A 31 -12.40 0.63 -1.27
C MET A 31 -11.14 0.49 -0.42
N LEU A 32 -10.89 -0.72 0.05
CA LEU A 32 -9.69 -1.12 0.78
C LEU A 32 -8.91 -2.13 -0.04
N ILE A 33 -7.64 -1.86 -0.29
CA ILE A 33 -6.72 -2.78 -0.96
C ILE A 33 -5.60 -3.07 0.03
N TRP A 34 -5.42 -4.35 0.36
CA TRP A 34 -4.45 -4.79 1.36
C TRP A 34 -3.54 -5.86 0.78
N ASP A 35 -2.23 -5.70 0.96
CA ASP A 35 -1.20 -6.66 0.50
C ASP A 35 -1.13 -7.94 1.37
N ARG A 36 -2.03 -8.08 2.35
CA ARG A 36 -2.04 -9.15 3.36
C ARG A 36 -0.84 -9.11 4.32
N LYS A 37 -0.14 -7.98 4.35
CA LYS A 37 1.01 -7.68 5.20
C LYS A 37 0.79 -6.32 5.85
N THR A 38 1.56 -5.31 5.46
CA THR A 38 1.61 -3.99 6.11
C THR A 38 1.10 -2.85 5.23
N THR A 39 0.90 -3.08 3.93
CA THR A 39 0.50 -2.03 2.99
C THR A 39 -1.00 -2.01 2.82
N ILE A 40 -1.62 -0.89 3.19
CA ILE A 40 -3.05 -0.64 3.02
C ILE A 40 -3.23 0.60 2.14
N HIS A 41 -4.01 0.44 1.06
CA HIS A 41 -4.49 1.56 0.26
C HIS A 41 -5.99 1.74 0.50
N ILE A 42 -6.37 2.97 0.80
CA ILE A 42 -7.76 3.37 0.95
C ILE A 42 -8.10 4.27 -0.24
N LYS A 43 -9.08 3.86 -1.05
CA LYS A 43 -9.65 4.69 -2.11
C LYS A 43 -11.05 5.10 -1.72
N LEU A 44 -11.37 6.37 -1.95
CA LEU A 44 -12.67 6.96 -1.67
C LEU A 44 -13.26 7.51 -2.96
N SER A 45 -14.55 7.22 -3.20
CA SER A 45 -15.31 7.86 -4.26
C SER A 45 -15.21 9.39 -4.15
N PRO A 46 -15.15 10.13 -5.27
CA PRO A 46 -15.18 11.60 -5.26
C PRO A 46 -16.38 12.20 -4.48
N GLU A 47 -17.46 11.44 -4.30
CA GLU A 47 -18.61 11.84 -3.49
C GLU A 47 -18.25 12.18 -2.02
N PHE A 48 -17.17 11.61 -1.49
CA PHE A 48 -16.64 11.96 -0.17
C PHE A 48 -16.00 13.37 -0.15
N ASN A 49 -15.51 13.86 -1.29
CA ASN A 49 -14.94 15.21 -1.42
C ASN A 49 -16.04 16.27 -1.60
N VAL A 50 -17.10 15.95 -2.36
CA VAL A 50 -18.21 16.88 -2.68
C VAL A 50 -18.85 17.48 -1.42
N SER A 51 -18.87 16.74 -0.32
CA SER A 51 -19.28 17.23 1.00
C SER A 51 -18.05 17.41 1.89
N LYS A 52 -17.41 18.60 1.79
CA LYS A 52 -16.28 18.99 2.63
C LYS A 52 -16.54 18.62 4.11
N GLY A 53 -15.55 17.99 4.74
CA GLY A 53 -15.62 17.60 6.15
C GLY A 53 -16.26 16.24 6.43
N ARG A 54 -16.46 15.37 5.42
CA ARG A 54 -16.93 13.99 5.63
C ARG A 54 -15.87 13.04 6.19
N VAL A 55 -14.60 13.27 5.90
CA VAL A 55 -13.50 12.43 6.36
C VAL A 55 -12.48 13.25 7.12
N CYS A 56 -11.83 12.59 8.06
CA CYS A 56 -10.75 13.14 8.87
C CYS A 56 -9.92 11.96 9.42
N GLY A 57 -8.69 12.23 9.83
CA GLY A 57 -7.80 11.22 10.37
C GLY A 57 -6.37 11.38 9.86
N LEU A 58 -5.58 10.33 10.01
CA LEU A 58 -4.18 10.30 9.58
C LEU A 58 -4.00 10.41 8.06
N CYS A 59 -5.04 10.11 7.27
CA CYS A 59 -5.06 10.27 5.81
C CYS A 59 -5.54 11.66 5.36
N GLY A 60 -5.63 12.64 6.28
CA GLY A 60 -6.08 13.99 5.96
C GLY A 60 -7.60 14.13 5.87
N ASN A 61 -8.06 15.17 5.17
CA ASN A 61 -9.48 15.53 5.07
C ASN A 61 -10.08 15.37 3.65
N TYR A 62 -9.25 14.96 2.68
CA TYR A 62 -9.62 14.70 1.29
C TYR A 62 -10.26 15.91 0.56
N ASP A 63 -9.92 17.15 0.93
CA ASP A 63 -10.45 18.37 0.29
C ASP A 63 -9.61 18.88 -0.91
N GLY A 64 -8.46 18.23 -1.18
CA GLY A 64 -7.53 18.58 -2.25
C GLY A 64 -6.46 19.63 -1.85
N ASN A 65 -6.40 20.04 -0.58
CA ASN A 65 -5.43 21.00 -0.08
C ASN A 65 -4.50 20.38 0.98
N ALA A 66 -3.32 19.92 0.56
CA ALA A 66 -2.34 19.29 1.45
C ALA A 66 -1.90 20.17 2.66
N ASN A 67 -2.05 21.50 2.58
CA ASN A 67 -1.62 22.41 3.64
C ASN A 67 -2.48 22.32 4.92
N ASN A 68 -3.66 21.70 4.86
CA ASN A 68 -4.54 21.54 6.03
C ASN A 68 -4.76 20.07 6.43
N ASP A 69 -4.06 19.12 5.80
CA ASP A 69 -4.24 17.69 6.09
C ASP A 69 -3.81 17.32 7.52
N PHE A 70 -2.90 18.10 8.12
CA PHE A 70 -2.54 17.98 9.54
C PHE A 70 -3.57 18.62 10.48
N THR A 71 -4.86 18.42 10.19
CA THR A 71 -5.96 18.83 11.08
C THR A 71 -6.10 17.81 12.21
N THR A 72 -6.02 18.29 13.46
CA THR A 72 -6.15 17.47 14.66
C THR A 72 -7.61 17.10 14.96
N ARG A 73 -7.81 16.17 15.89
CA ARG A 73 -9.15 15.81 16.39
C ARG A 73 -9.92 17.01 17.00
N SER A 74 -9.22 18.04 17.49
CA SER A 74 -9.83 19.28 17.99
C SER A 74 -10.07 20.33 16.89
N GLN A 75 -9.92 19.96 15.62
CA GLN A 75 -10.09 20.82 14.44
C GLN A 75 -9.06 21.96 14.33
N ALA A 76 -7.92 21.84 15.00
CA ALA A 76 -6.80 22.76 14.85
C ALA A 76 -5.84 22.24 13.78
N ILE A 77 -5.24 23.12 12.98
CA ILE A 77 -4.17 22.74 12.04
C ILE A 77 -2.86 22.70 12.83
N ALA A 78 -2.28 21.50 12.94
CA ALA A 78 -1.00 21.30 13.60
C ALA A 78 0.16 21.68 12.65
N VAL A 79 1.19 22.29 13.23
CA VAL A 79 2.46 22.56 12.53
C VAL A 79 3.39 21.36 12.65
N GLU A 80 3.43 20.74 13.83
CA GLU A 80 4.29 19.61 14.14
C GLU A 80 3.60 18.27 13.85
N THR A 81 4.33 17.35 13.20
CA THR A 81 3.81 16.01 12.85
C THR A 81 3.35 15.21 14.08
N LEU A 82 4.08 15.30 15.19
CA LEU A 82 3.72 14.57 16.41
C LEU A 82 2.43 15.07 17.04
N ASP A 83 2.17 16.37 17.02
CA ASP A 83 0.92 16.95 17.53
C ASP A 83 -0.28 16.42 16.72
N PHE A 84 -0.13 16.38 15.39
CA PHE A 84 -1.12 15.78 14.50
C PHE A 84 -1.35 14.30 14.82
N VAL A 85 -0.30 13.48 14.77
CA VAL A 85 -0.38 12.01 14.95
C VAL A 85 -0.95 11.65 16.32
N ASN A 86 -0.46 12.28 17.39
CA ASN A 86 -0.91 11.99 18.75
C ASN A 86 -2.35 12.44 19.02
N SER A 87 -2.87 13.42 18.28
CA SER A 87 -4.29 13.83 18.42
C SER A 87 -5.29 12.76 17.95
N TRP A 88 -4.85 11.82 17.11
CA TRP A 88 -5.72 10.81 16.49
C TRP A 88 -5.81 9.49 17.27
N LYS A 89 -5.04 9.29 18.34
CA LYS A 89 -5.13 8.08 19.18
C LYS A 89 -6.52 7.90 19.81
N LEU A 90 -6.99 6.66 19.92
CA LEU A 90 -8.35 6.33 20.39
C LEU A 90 -8.45 6.07 21.91
N SER A 91 -7.33 5.80 22.57
CA SER A 91 -7.26 5.40 23.98
C SER A 91 -6.11 6.11 24.69
N ASN A 92 -5.87 5.76 25.95
CA ASN A 92 -4.76 6.28 26.76
C ASN A 92 -3.40 5.68 26.36
N CYS A 93 -3.14 5.53 25.07
CA CYS A 93 -1.82 5.15 24.58
C CYS A 93 -0.80 6.25 24.90
N PRO A 94 0.46 5.88 25.20
CA PRO A 94 1.57 6.82 25.25
C PRO A 94 1.64 7.64 23.96
N ASP A 95 2.12 8.87 24.06
CA ASP A 95 2.41 9.67 22.88
C ASP A 95 3.51 9.01 22.06
N ALA A 96 3.30 8.96 20.74
CA ALA A 96 4.32 8.65 19.80
C ALA A 96 5.47 9.66 19.93
N THR A 97 6.68 9.15 19.81
CA THR A 97 7.90 9.95 19.76
C THR A 97 8.49 9.86 18.37
N LEU A 98 9.36 10.81 18.00
CA LEU A 98 10.09 10.71 16.75
C LEU A 98 10.95 9.44 16.82
N ILE A 99 10.67 8.51 15.90
CA ILE A 99 11.48 7.30 15.75
C ILE A 99 12.84 7.77 15.26
N GLN A 100 13.87 7.52 16.06
CA GLN A 100 15.25 7.70 15.62
C GLN A 100 15.52 6.76 14.45
N ASP A 101 16.36 7.19 13.51
CA ASP A 101 16.66 6.40 12.31
C ASP A 101 17.06 4.95 12.67
N PRO A 102 16.31 3.93 12.18
CA PRO A 102 16.60 2.54 12.44
C PRO A 102 18.01 2.12 12.00
N CYS A 103 18.57 2.76 10.97
CA CYS A 103 19.93 2.47 10.52
C CYS A 103 20.98 2.98 11.52
N VAL A 104 20.69 4.02 12.31
CA VAL A 104 21.57 4.46 13.41
C VAL A 104 21.58 3.45 14.56
N HIS A 105 20.44 2.80 14.83
CA HIS A 105 20.34 1.76 15.86
C HIS A 105 20.96 0.44 15.39
N ASN A 106 20.80 0.12 14.11
CA ASN A 106 21.24 -1.11 13.47
C ASN A 106 22.26 -0.84 12.34
N PRO A 107 23.42 -0.23 12.63
CA PRO A 107 24.37 0.23 11.61
C PRO A 107 24.98 -0.92 10.79
N TYR A 108 25.03 -2.13 11.35
CA TYR A 108 25.51 -3.32 10.64
C TYR A 108 24.60 -3.72 9.45
N ARG A 109 23.39 -3.16 9.36
CA ARG A 109 22.41 -3.45 8.31
C ARG A 109 22.37 -2.40 7.20
N GLU A 110 22.84 -1.19 7.48
CA GLU A 110 22.74 -0.05 6.58
C GLU A 110 23.31 -0.36 5.18
N ALA A 111 24.51 -0.92 5.12
CA ALA A 111 25.16 -1.25 3.84
C ALA A 111 24.36 -2.30 3.03
N TRP A 112 23.72 -3.26 3.70
CA TRP A 112 22.86 -4.23 3.04
C TRP A 112 21.57 -3.57 2.55
N ALA A 113 20.92 -2.77 3.40
CA ALA A 113 19.70 -2.04 3.09
C ALA A 113 19.88 -1.10 1.89
N GLN A 114 20.89 -0.24 1.92
CA GLN A 114 21.24 0.67 0.81
C GLN A 114 21.48 -0.10 -0.49
N ARG A 115 22.21 -1.22 -0.42
CA ARG A 115 22.50 -2.05 -1.59
C ARG A 115 21.24 -2.69 -2.18
N GLN A 116 20.39 -3.30 -1.36
CA GLN A 116 19.17 -3.94 -1.88
C GLN A 116 18.19 -2.89 -2.42
N CYS A 117 17.94 -1.82 -1.66
CA CYS A 117 17.00 -0.75 -2.02
C CYS A 117 17.45 0.05 -3.25
N SER A 118 18.73 0.00 -3.63
CA SER A 118 19.24 0.66 -4.85
C SER A 118 18.55 0.22 -6.14
N ILE A 119 17.82 -0.91 -6.14
CA ILE A 119 16.98 -1.31 -7.27
C ILE A 119 15.98 -0.22 -7.65
N ILE A 120 15.40 0.48 -6.66
CA ILE A 120 14.40 1.55 -6.84
C ILE A 120 14.95 2.68 -7.72
N THR A 121 16.22 3.05 -7.53
CA THR A 121 16.92 4.10 -8.28
C THR A 121 17.71 3.57 -9.48
N SER A 122 17.70 2.26 -9.72
CA SER A 122 18.46 1.63 -10.80
C SER A 122 17.75 1.73 -12.14
N SER A 123 18.43 1.30 -13.21
CA SER A 123 17.86 1.23 -14.56
C SER A 123 16.62 0.33 -14.65
N VAL A 124 16.40 -0.60 -13.70
CA VAL A 124 15.19 -1.45 -13.65
C VAL A 124 13.92 -0.60 -13.64
N PHE A 125 13.93 0.52 -12.91
CA PHE A 125 12.78 1.43 -12.79
C PHE A 125 12.92 2.71 -13.63
N SER A 126 13.88 2.76 -14.57
CA SER A 126 14.16 3.96 -15.36
C SER A 126 12.95 4.52 -16.13
N THR A 127 12.03 3.66 -16.57
CA THR A 127 10.80 4.07 -17.25
C THR A 127 9.79 4.76 -16.33
N CYS A 128 9.93 4.61 -15.01
CA CYS A 128 9.06 5.19 -14.01
C CYS A 128 9.65 6.44 -13.34
N HIS A 129 10.98 6.61 -13.31
CA HIS A 129 11.64 7.73 -12.62
C HIS A 129 11.16 9.13 -13.06
N SER A 130 10.67 9.27 -14.29
CA SER A 130 10.11 10.54 -14.78
C SER A 130 8.65 10.78 -14.38
N GLN A 131 7.96 9.75 -13.91
CA GLN A 131 6.54 9.78 -13.53
C GLN A 131 6.35 9.82 -12.01
N VAL A 132 7.22 9.13 -11.27
CA VAL A 132 7.19 9.03 -9.81
C VAL A 132 8.61 9.26 -9.28
N ASP A 133 8.76 10.18 -8.31
CA ASP A 133 10.05 10.41 -7.65
C ASP A 133 10.46 9.18 -6.83
N PRO A 134 11.59 8.53 -7.12
CA PRO A 134 12.06 7.35 -6.39
C PRO A 134 12.57 7.67 -4.99
N SER A 135 12.97 8.91 -4.71
CA SER A 135 13.68 9.30 -3.48
C SER A 135 12.94 8.92 -2.18
N PRO A 136 11.66 9.30 -1.97
CA PRO A 136 10.94 8.93 -0.74
C PRO A 136 10.76 7.42 -0.58
N PHE A 137 10.65 6.67 -1.69
CA PHE A 137 10.52 5.21 -1.66
C PHE A 137 11.86 4.52 -1.34
N TYR A 138 12.97 5.04 -1.89
CA TYR A 138 14.31 4.57 -1.54
C TYR A 138 14.60 4.77 -0.05
N ASP A 139 14.34 5.97 0.47
CA ASP A 139 14.58 6.29 1.88
C ASP A 139 13.69 5.44 2.81
N ALA A 140 12.43 5.22 2.45
CA ALA A 140 11.53 4.32 3.17
C ALA A 140 12.04 2.88 3.16
N CYS A 141 12.44 2.37 1.98
CA CYS A 141 13.00 1.04 1.85
C CYS A 141 14.23 0.83 2.75
N VAL A 142 15.16 1.79 2.78
CA VAL A 142 16.38 1.70 3.59
C VAL A 142 16.03 1.67 5.08
N ARG A 143 15.14 2.56 5.54
CA ARG A 143 14.69 2.58 6.94
C ARG A 143 14.01 1.27 7.34
N ASP A 144 13.08 0.78 6.54
CA ASP A 144 12.35 -0.47 6.82
C ASP A 144 13.28 -1.68 6.84
N ALA A 145 14.19 -1.76 5.86
CA ALA A 145 15.21 -2.80 5.79
C ALA A 145 16.17 -2.77 7.00
N CYS A 146 16.53 -1.60 7.53
CA CYS A 146 17.30 -1.50 8.77
C CYS A 146 16.49 -1.88 10.02
N ALA A 147 15.19 -1.59 10.04
CA ALA A 147 14.30 -1.86 11.18
C ALA A 147 13.92 -3.33 11.35
N CYS A 148 13.85 -4.13 10.28
CA CYS A 148 13.37 -5.52 10.35
C CYS A 148 14.42 -6.51 10.87
N ASP A 149 14.90 -6.36 12.10
CA ASP A 149 16.10 -7.02 12.65
C ASP A 149 15.83 -8.36 13.36
N SER A 150 14.57 -8.72 13.53
CA SER A 150 14.12 -9.97 14.16
C SER A 150 13.92 -11.14 13.18
N GLY A 151 14.43 -11.02 11.94
CA GLY A 151 14.15 -11.92 10.82
C GLY A 151 12.99 -11.43 9.95
N GLY A 152 13.00 -11.78 8.66
CA GLY A 152 12.07 -11.23 7.67
C GLY A 152 12.63 -10.04 6.86
N ASP A 153 13.94 -9.81 6.92
CA ASP A 153 14.67 -8.73 6.22
C ASP A 153 14.25 -8.59 4.75
N TYR A 154 14.16 -9.74 4.08
CA TYR A 154 13.80 -9.82 2.67
C TYR A 154 12.34 -9.43 2.45
N GLU A 155 11.46 -9.72 3.40
CA GLU A 155 10.03 -9.37 3.31
C GLU A 155 9.81 -7.85 3.38
N CYS A 156 10.46 -7.15 4.31
CA CYS A 156 10.36 -5.68 4.41
C CYS A 156 10.91 -4.98 3.17
N PHE A 157 12.07 -5.43 2.69
CA PHE A 157 12.63 -4.97 1.41
C PHE A 157 11.65 -5.20 0.25
N CYS A 158 11.10 -6.41 0.11
CA CYS A 158 10.19 -6.74 -0.98
C CYS A 158 8.90 -5.91 -0.92
N THR A 159 8.33 -5.69 0.27
CA THR A 159 7.14 -4.87 0.45
C THR A 159 7.41 -3.42 0.04
N ALA A 160 8.54 -2.84 0.47
CA ALA A 160 8.90 -1.47 0.10
C ALA A 160 9.11 -1.28 -1.42
N VAL A 161 9.78 -2.22 -2.09
CA VAL A 161 9.94 -2.17 -3.56
C VAL A 161 8.60 -2.40 -4.27
N THR A 162 7.73 -3.26 -3.72
CA THR A 162 6.37 -3.48 -4.26
C THR A 162 5.55 -2.18 -4.24
N ALA A 163 5.64 -1.39 -3.16
CA ALA A 163 4.95 -0.12 -3.05
C ALA A 163 5.38 0.87 -4.15
N TYR A 164 6.68 0.93 -4.47
CA TYR A 164 7.17 1.76 -5.57
C TYR A 164 6.70 1.24 -6.94
N ALA A 165 6.77 -0.08 -7.16
CA ALA A 165 6.27 -0.70 -8.40
C ALA A 165 4.77 -0.46 -8.61
N GLN A 166 3.98 -0.46 -7.53
CA GLN A 166 2.56 -0.13 -7.60
C GLN A 166 2.34 1.34 -7.96
N ALA A 167 3.07 2.28 -7.34
CA ALA A 167 2.99 3.69 -7.69
C ALA A 167 3.35 3.93 -9.16
N CYS A 168 4.39 3.26 -9.66
CA CYS A 168 4.75 3.26 -11.07
C CYS A 168 3.62 2.76 -11.96
N ASN A 169 2.99 1.63 -11.59
CA ASN A 169 1.90 1.05 -12.36
C ASN A 169 0.68 1.99 -12.42
N GLU A 170 0.34 2.63 -11.30
CA GLU A 170 -0.73 3.64 -11.24
C GLU A 170 -0.41 4.88 -12.09
N ALA A 171 0.87 5.23 -12.23
CA ALA A 171 1.35 6.27 -13.13
C ALA A 171 1.51 5.81 -14.60
N GLY A 172 1.11 4.57 -14.92
CA GLY A 172 1.16 4.02 -16.29
C GLY A 172 2.50 3.40 -16.69
N ALA A 173 3.45 3.26 -15.76
CA ALA A 173 4.75 2.62 -15.99
C ALA A 173 4.76 1.21 -15.40
N CYS A 174 4.49 0.20 -16.24
CA CYS A 174 4.57 -1.20 -15.84
C CYS A 174 6.03 -1.68 -15.76
N VAL A 175 6.49 -2.13 -14.57
CA VAL A 175 7.87 -2.58 -14.34
C VAL A 175 7.90 -4.00 -13.79
N ALA A 176 8.50 -4.93 -14.55
CA ALA A 176 8.78 -6.29 -14.10
C ALA A 176 10.12 -6.33 -13.34
N TRP A 177 10.07 -6.16 -12.01
CA TRP A 177 11.26 -5.98 -11.18
C TRP A 177 11.71 -7.24 -10.43
N ARG A 178 10.79 -8.20 -10.21
CA ARG A 178 11.09 -9.46 -9.52
C ARG A 178 11.96 -10.38 -10.38
N SER A 179 12.79 -11.18 -9.72
CA SER A 179 13.63 -12.20 -10.36
C SER A 179 13.83 -13.40 -9.43
N PRO A 180 14.38 -14.53 -9.92
CA PRO A 180 14.68 -15.68 -9.05
C PRO A 180 15.59 -15.36 -7.86
N LYS A 181 16.35 -14.26 -7.92
CA LYS A 181 17.24 -13.81 -6.85
C LYS A 181 16.69 -12.62 -6.04
N ILE A 182 15.66 -11.93 -6.54
CA ILE A 182 15.11 -10.71 -5.95
C ILE A 182 13.60 -10.88 -5.85
N CYS A 183 13.12 -11.06 -4.64
CA CYS A 183 11.72 -11.19 -4.28
C CYS A 183 10.93 -12.18 -5.16
N PRO A 184 11.39 -13.44 -5.29
CA PRO A 184 10.79 -14.41 -6.19
C PRO A 184 9.33 -14.70 -5.82
N LEU A 185 8.51 -14.95 -6.85
CA LEU A 185 7.16 -15.48 -6.73
C LEU A 185 7.12 -16.87 -7.39
N PHE A 186 6.36 -17.78 -6.79
CA PHE A 186 6.30 -19.19 -7.19
C PHE A 186 4.95 -19.49 -7.82
N CYS A 187 4.61 -18.82 -8.93
CA CYS A 187 3.30 -18.96 -9.56
C CYS A 187 3.08 -20.36 -10.17
N ASP A 188 4.16 -21.02 -10.56
CA ASP A 188 4.15 -22.37 -11.13
C ASP A 188 3.74 -23.43 -10.12
N TYR A 189 3.86 -23.15 -8.82
CA TYR A 189 3.36 -24.01 -7.74
C TYR A 189 1.87 -24.36 -7.90
N TYR A 190 1.09 -23.46 -8.49
CA TYR A 190 -0.35 -23.63 -8.67
C TYR A 190 -0.72 -24.37 -9.96
N ASN A 191 0.25 -24.65 -10.85
CA ASN A 191 0.00 -25.36 -12.09
C ASN A 191 -0.14 -26.88 -11.84
N PRO A 192 -1.17 -27.52 -12.41
CA PRO A 192 -1.20 -28.97 -12.52
C PRO A 192 0.02 -29.51 -13.31
N PRO A 193 0.46 -30.76 -13.06
CA PRO A 193 1.57 -31.34 -13.79
C PRO A 193 1.34 -31.34 -15.31
N GLY A 194 2.24 -30.68 -16.05
CA GLY A 194 2.16 -30.57 -17.51
C GLY A 194 1.36 -29.38 -18.04
N GLU A 195 0.73 -28.61 -17.15
CA GLU A 195 -0.01 -27.39 -17.49
C GLU A 195 0.80 -26.13 -17.14
N CYS A 196 0.45 -25.00 -17.74
CA CYS A 196 1.09 -23.71 -17.49
C CYS A 196 0.06 -22.58 -17.61
N GLU A 197 -0.86 -22.52 -16.66
CA GLU A 197 -1.98 -21.56 -16.64
C GLU A 197 -1.67 -20.36 -15.73
N TRP A 198 -1.08 -20.63 -14.56
CA TRP A 198 -0.68 -19.62 -13.60
C TRP A 198 0.62 -18.94 -14.01
N HIS A 199 0.55 -17.62 -14.19
CA HIS A 199 1.67 -16.78 -14.57
C HIS A 199 1.79 -15.56 -13.67
N TYR A 200 3.04 -15.12 -13.46
CA TYR A 200 3.32 -13.82 -12.87
C TYR A 200 2.89 -12.69 -13.82
N LYS A 201 2.06 -11.78 -13.29
CA LYS A 201 1.65 -10.53 -13.95
C LYS A 201 2.18 -9.35 -13.13
N PRO A 202 3.30 -8.73 -13.53
CA PRO A 202 3.96 -7.68 -12.75
C PRO A 202 3.07 -6.46 -12.49
N CYS A 203 2.11 -6.24 -13.38
CA CYS A 203 1.23 -5.08 -13.37
C CYS A 203 -0.23 -5.49 -13.28
N GLY A 204 -0.48 -6.71 -12.79
CA GLY A 204 -1.80 -7.30 -12.66
C GLY A 204 -2.40 -7.83 -13.95
N ALA A 205 -3.39 -8.69 -13.78
CA ALA A 205 -4.23 -9.17 -14.87
C ALA A 205 -5.46 -8.26 -15.03
N PRO A 206 -6.05 -8.21 -16.24
CA PRO A 206 -7.36 -7.61 -16.43
C PRO A 206 -8.39 -8.24 -15.47
N CYS A 207 -9.48 -7.52 -15.19
CA CYS A 207 -10.59 -8.09 -14.44
C CYS A 207 -11.10 -9.37 -15.13
N MET A 208 -11.12 -10.48 -14.39
CA MET A 208 -11.51 -11.77 -14.93
C MET A 208 -12.87 -12.22 -14.45
N GLN A 209 -13.52 -13.02 -15.29
CA GLN A 209 -14.70 -13.76 -14.92
C GLN A 209 -14.31 -14.90 -13.96
N THR A 210 -14.97 -14.96 -12.81
CA THR A 210 -14.74 -16.01 -11.80
C THR A 210 -16.07 -16.48 -11.24
N CYS A 211 -16.11 -17.57 -10.47
CA CYS A 211 -17.34 -18.00 -9.80
C CYS A 211 -17.91 -16.93 -8.85
N ARG A 212 -17.05 -16.06 -8.28
CA ARG A 212 -17.45 -14.90 -7.46
C ARG A 212 -17.63 -13.61 -8.28
N ASN A 213 -17.27 -13.63 -9.56
CA ASN A 213 -17.46 -12.53 -10.51
C ASN A 213 -17.99 -13.05 -11.86
N PRO A 214 -19.21 -13.60 -11.91
CA PRO A 214 -19.69 -14.26 -13.12
C PRO A 214 -19.90 -13.29 -14.30
N SER A 215 -19.98 -11.99 -14.07
CA SER A 215 -20.04 -10.98 -15.13
C SER A 215 -18.67 -10.55 -15.66
N GLY A 216 -17.57 -10.85 -14.96
CA GLY A 216 -16.24 -10.36 -15.31
C GLY A 216 -16.09 -8.84 -15.21
N ASN A 217 -17.02 -8.14 -14.54
CA ASN A 217 -16.97 -6.70 -14.37
C ASN A 217 -16.30 -6.36 -13.03
N CYS A 218 -15.34 -5.44 -13.06
CA CYS A 218 -14.71 -4.87 -11.88
C CYS A 218 -14.85 -3.36 -11.93
N SER A 219 -14.84 -2.71 -10.77
CA SER A 219 -14.76 -1.26 -10.71
C SER A 219 -13.47 -0.76 -11.38
N SER A 220 -13.60 0.27 -12.22
CA SER A 220 -12.48 0.94 -12.87
C SER A 220 -11.56 1.66 -11.88
N GLN A 221 -11.97 1.78 -10.61
CA GLN A 221 -11.16 2.36 -9.54
C GLN A 221 -10.15 1.37 -8.96
N ILE A 222 -10.33 0.06 -9.21
CA ILE A 222 -9.35 -0.95 -8.81
C ILE A 222 -8.12 -0.80 -9.72
N PRO A 223 -6.94 -0.45 -9.17
CA PRO A 223 -5.73 -0.36 -9.96
C PRO A 223 -5.33 -1.76 -10.43
N ALA A 224 -4.44 -1.83 -11.41
CA ALA A 224 -3.91 -3.11 -11.81
C ALA A 224 -2.92 -3.60 -10.73
N LEU A 225 -3.19 -4.78 -10.14
CA LEU A 225 -2.53 -5.25 -8.93
C LEU A 225 -1.58 -6.40 -9.24
N GLU A 226 -0.29 -6.24 -8.90
CA GLU A 226 0.74 -7.26 -9.09
C GLU A 226 0.30 -8.61 -8.50
N GLY A 227 0.58 -9.69 -9.23
CA GLY A 227 0.57 -11.03 -8.66
C GLY A 227 0.37 -12.12 -9.68
N GLU A 228 -0.18 -13.23 -9.19
CA GLU A 228 -0.35 -14.45 -9.93
C GLU A 228 -1.74 -14.48 -10.56
N ASN A 229 -1.82 -15.02 -11.76
CA ASN A 229 -3.08 -15.11 -12.47
C ASN A 229 -3.12 -16.36 -13.35
N SER A 230 -4.25 -17.05 -13.33
CA SER A 230 -4.62 -18.17 -14.22
C SER A 230 -5.76 -17.81 -15.15
#